data_AF-A0A5M3N430-F1
#
_entry.id   AF-A0A5M3N430-F1
#
_cell.length_a   1.000
_cell.length_b   1.000
_cell.length_c   1.000
_cell.angle_alpha   90.00
_cell.angle_beta   90.00
_cell.angle_gamma   90.00
#
_symmetry.space_group_name_H-M   'P 1'
#
loop_
_entity.id
_entity.type
_entity.pdbx_description
1 polymer ?
#
loop_
_entity_poly.entity_id
_entity_poly.type
_entity_poly.pdbx_seq_one_letter_code
_entity_poly.pdbx_strand_id
1 'polypeptide(L)'
;MSPRGRSRLSKAERQRIATERWLSQQGVRDAQNAKARARMRKKKLMAQQLPSARQCAERTERDEFTPAKPFTDPRTITTFDEAMHAFDSWVYDWGPEETWVDKYQELLSKALSDSHNPLFKQMGEDFRNHVKSGWAIVDAMRNMVHQDEEGFNTDVFDTLVALVTEMRFFERMDEATCRKEARQLAREM
;
A
#
# COMPACT_ATOMS: atom_id res chain seq x y z
N MET A 1 -11.44 -40.75 50.05
CA MET A 1 -10.19 -40.12 49.56
C MET A 1 -10.21 -40.17 48.03
N SER A 2 -10.45 -39.04 47.35
CA SER A 2 -10.48 -38.98 45.88
C SER A 2 -9.17 -38.37 45.34
N PRO A 3 -8.44 -39.03 44.42
CA PRO A 3 -7.27 -38.43 43.80
C PRO A 3 -7.69 -37.51 42.62
N ARG A 4 -7.46 -36.22 42.86
CA ARG A 4 -7.18 -35.08 41.97
C ARG A 4 -7.20 -35.37 40.45
N GLY A 5 -8.11 -34.68 39.76
CA GLY A 5 -8.18 -34.61 38.30
C GLY A 5 -6.90 -34.03 37.68
N ARG A 6 -6.37 -34.74 36.68
CA ARG A 6 -5.31 -34.22 35.80
C ARG A 6 -5.92 -33.19 34.85
N SER A 7 -5.59 -31.92 35.05
CA SER A 7 -5.92 -30.86 34.09
C SER A 7 -5.23 -31.16 32.75
N ARG A 8 -6.01 -31.49 31.72
CA ARG A 8 -5.52 -31.70 30.35
C ARG A 8 -5.21 -30.32 29.76
N LEU A 9 -3.97 -30.12 29.31
CA LEU A 9 -3.54 -28.90 28.61
C LEU A 9 -4.51 -28.54 27.47
N SER A 10 -4.79 -27.25 27.33
CA SER A 10 -5.65 -26.73 26.25
C SER A 10 -5.04 -27.05 24.87
N LYS A 11 -5.85 -26.98 23.81
CA LYS A 11 -5.37 -27.17 22.43
C LYS A 11 -4.34 -26.09 22.05
N ALA A 12 -4.57 -24.85 22.51
CA ALA A 12 -3.66 -23.72 22.30
C ALA A 12 -2.32 -23.91 23.02
N GLU A 13 -2.33 -24.38 24.28
CA GLU A 13 -1.09 -24.70 25.01
C GLU A 13 -0.25 -25.74 24.28
N ARG A 14 -0.90 -26.81 23.80
CA ARG A 14 -0.21 -27.89 23.09
C ARG A 14 0.43 -27.40 21.80
N GLN A 15 -0.25 -26.50 21.09
CA GLN A 15 0.28 -25.91 19.87
C GLN A 15 1.45 -24.97 20.14
N ARG A 16 1.36 -24.12 21.17
CA ARG A 16 2.47 -23.22 21.57
C ARG A 16 3.72 -24.01 21.95
N ILE A 17 3.56 -25.05 22.79
CA ILE A 17 4.67 -25.92 23.21
C ILE A 17 5.27 -26.66 22.01
N ALA A 18 4.46 -27.14 21.06
CA ALA A 18 4.95 -27.78 19.85
C ALA A 18 5.75 -26.82 18.96
N THR A 19 5.27 -25.59 18.80
CA THR A 19 5.96 -24.55 18.04
C THR A 19 7.28 -24.13 18.70
N GLU A 20 7.27 -23.90 20.02
CA GLU A 20 8.50 -23.58 20.78
C GLU A 20 9.53 -24.70 20.69
N ARG A 21 9.09 -25.96 20.83
CA ARG A 21 9.97 -27.13 20.75
C ARG A 21 10.54 -27.37 19.35
N TRP A 22 9.80 -26.97 18.32
CA TRP A 22 10.28 -27.00 16.94
C TRP A 22 11.27 -25.87 16.64
N LEU A 23 11.00 -24.66 17.12
CA LEU A 23 11.89 -23.51 16.98
C LEU A 23 13.18 -23.62 17.81
N SER A 24 13.15 -24.37 18.91
CA SER A 24 14.32 -24.64 19.75
C SER A 24 15.28 -25.68 19.14
N GLN A 25 14.91 -26.31 18.03
CA GLN A 25 15.82 -27.22 17.33
C GLN A 25 16.97 -26.44 16.70
N GLN A 26 18.18 -26.96 16.87
CA GLN A 26 19.40 -26.31 16.41
C GLN A 26 19.35 -26.07 14.90
N GLY A 27 19.51 -24.81 14.48
CA GLY A 27 19.49 -24.39 13.07
C GLY A 27 18.11 -24.14 12.45
N VAL A 28 16.99 -24.51 13.10
CA VAL A 28 15.64 -24.29 12.54
C VAL A 28 15.27 -22.81 12.55
N ARG A 29 15.56 -22.11 13.64
CA ARG A 29 15.31 -20.66 13.76
C ARG A 29 16.13 -19.87 12.74
N ASP A 30 17.41 -20.23 12.56
CA ASP A 30 18.30 -19.56 11.62
C ASP A 30 17.92 -19.84 10.17
N ALA A 31 17.53 -21.07 9.85
CA ALA A 31 17.04 -21.44 8.52
C ALA A 31 15.73 -20.72 8.17
N GLN A 32 14.79 -20.58 9.13
CA GLN A 32 13.58 -19.78 8.92
C GLN A 32 13.90 -18.29 8.72
N ASN A 33 14.76 -17.73 9.56
CA ASN A 33 15.19 -16.34 9.44
C ASN A 33 15.90 -16.08 8.10
N ALA A 34 16.75 -17.01 7.64
CA ALA A 34 17.41 -16.94 6.34
C ALA A 34 16.40 -17.02 5.19
N LYS A 35 15.39 -17.89 5.29
CA LYS A 35 14.31 -18.01 4.30
C LYS A 35 13.44 -16.75 4.24
N ALA A 36 13.14 -16.14 5.38
CA ALA A 36 12.44 -14.86 5.45
C ALA A 36 13.26 -13.73 4.80
N ARG A 37 14.55 -13.62 5.15
CA ARG A 37 15.47 -12.66 4.53
C ARG A 37 15.61 -12.87 3.02
N ALA A 38 15.65 -14.12 2.54
CA ALA A 38 15.71 -14.43 1.13
C ALA A 38 14.43 -14.01 0.38
N ARG A 39 13.25 -14.19 0.98
CA ARG A 39 11.98 -13.71 0.41
C ARG A 39 11.94 -12.18 0.32
N MET A 40 12.38 -11.49 1.38
CA MET A 40 12.47 -10.03 1.39
C MET A 40 13.46 -9.51 0.34
N ARG A 41 14.64 -10.13 0.23
CA ARG A 41 15.62 -9.78 -0.81
C ARG A 41 15.07 -10.01 -2.21
N LYS A 42 14.37 -11.12 -2.46
CA LYS A 42 13.75 -11.39 -3.77
C LYS A 42 12.69 -10.35 -4.13
N LYS A 43 11.85 -9.97 -3.16
CA LYS A 43 10.85 -8.91 -3.33
C LYS A 43 11.50 -7.55 -3.64
N LYS A 44 12.58 -7.21 -2.94
CA LYS A 44 13.37 -5.99 -3.17
C LYS A 44 14.06 -5.98 -4.54
N LEU A 45 14.63 -7.12 -4.97
CA LEU A 45 15.30 -7.23 -6.26
C LEU A 45 14.32 -7.11 -7.43
N MET A 46 13.11 -7.69 -7.30
CA MET A 46 12.05 -7.55 -8.32
C MET A 46 11.50 -6.13 -8.40
N ALA A 47 11.47 -5.40 -7.28
CA ALA A 47 11.11 -3.98 -7.26
C ALA A 47 12.18 -3.06 -7.86
N GLN A 48 13.43 -3.53 -8.02
CA GLN A 48 14.55 -2.75 -8.56
C GLN A 48 14.79 -2.95 -10.07
N GLN A 49 14.13 -3.93 -10.71
CA GLN A 49 14.41 -4.31 -12.10
C GLN A 49 13.51 -3.67 -13.16
N LEU A 50 12.49 -2.92 -12.76
CA LEU A 50 11.63 -2.17 -13.66
C LEU A 50 11.88 -0.68 -13.43
N PRO A 51 12.09 0.12 -14.49
CA PRO A 51 11.99 1.56 -14.33
C PRO A 51 10.59 1.86 -13.82
N SER A 52 10.47 2.62 -12.72
CA SER A 52 9.16 3.07 -12.29
C SER A 52 8.56 3.98 -13.37
N ALA A 53 7.23 4.03 -13.46
CA ALA A 53 6.54 4.93 -14.39
C ALA A 53 7.00 6.40 -14.23
N ARG A 54 7.54 6.75 -13.05
CA ARG A 54 8.12 8.05 -12.72
C ARG A 54 9.56 8.27 -13.24
N GLN A 55 10.35 7.22 -13.49
CA GLN A 55 11.64 7.38 -14.21
C GLN A 55 11.43 7.78 -15.68
N CYS A 56 10.24 7.55 -16.23
CA CYS A 56 9.83 8.06 -17.53
C CYS A 56 9.29 9.50 -17.47
N ALA A 57 8.89 9.99 -16.29
CA ALA A 57 8.31 11.31 -16.09
C ALA A 57 9.10 12.10 -15.02
N GLU A 58 10.18 12.77 -15.42
CA GLU A 58 10.99 13.61 -14.54
C GLU A 58 10.16 14.72 -13.89
N ARG A 59 10.09 14.78 -12.55
CA ARG A 59 9.62 15.97 -11.84
C ARG A 59 10.31 16.26 -10.51
N THR A 60 10.58 17.55 -10.36
CA THR A 60 11.30 18.31 -9.34
C THR A 60 10.70 18.17 -7.94
N GLU A 61 11.59 18.06 -6.95
CA GLU A 61 11.29 17.89 -5.52
C GLU A 61 10.51 19.08 -4.93
N ARG A 62 9.47 18.80 -4.14
CA ARG A 62 8.90 19.71 -3.14
C ARG A 62 8.57 18.93 -1.87
N ASP A 63 9.06 19.43 -0.74
CA ASP A 63 8.75 18.97 0.61
C ASP A 63 7.50 19.68 1.14
N GLU A 64 6.50 18.91 1.60
CA GLU A 64 5.67 19.08 2.81
C GLU A 64 4.32 18.36 2.62
N PHE A 65 4.05 17.37 3.49
CA PHE A 65 2.81 16.60 3.51
C PHE A 65 1.60 17.54 3.57
N THR A 66 1.00 17.77 2.41
CA THR A 66 -0.19 18.58 2.26
C THR A 66 -1.41 17.67 2.16
N PRO A 67 -2.49 17.90 2.93
CA PRO A 67 -3.73 17.16 2.75
C PRO A 67 -4.21 17.27 1.29
N ALA A 68 -4.81 16.19 0.78
CA ALA A 68 -5.25 16.06 -0.60
C ALA A 68 -5.98 17.33 -1.06
N LYS A 69 -5.47 17.97 -2.11
CA LYS A 69 -6.09 19.14 -2.74
C LYS A 69 -7.52 18.79 -3.17
N PRO A 70 -8.43 19.79 -3.19
CA PRO A 70 -9.84 19.55 -3.45
C PRO A 70 -10.06 18.84 -4.78
N PHE A 71 -10.99 17.87 -4.75
CA PHE A 71 -11.52 17.12 -5.88
C PHE A 71 -11.79 18.01 -7.09
N THR A 72 -11.03 17.82 -8.18
CA THR A 72 -11.37 18.38 -9.49
C THR A 72 -12.62 17.67 -10.00
N ASP A 73 -13.69 18.42 -10.31
CA ASP A 73 -14.89 17.84 -10.91
C ASP A 73 -14.50 17.25 -12.28
N PRO A 74 -14.65 15.94 -12.52
CA PRO A 74 -14.29 15.32 -13.81
C PRO A 74 -14.97 15.96 -15.00
N ARG A 75 -16.13 16.58 -14.79
CA ARG A 75 -16.91 17.24 -15.84
C ARG A 75 -16.24 18.51 -16.35
N THR A 76 -15.28 19.05 -15.62
CA THR A 76 -14.53 20.24 -16.05
C THR A 76 -13.27 19.88 -16.82
N ILE A 77 -12.89 18.60 -16.88
CA ILE A 77 -11.74 18.13 -17.64
C ILE A 77 -12.23 17.80 -19.04
N THR A 78 -11.79 18.58 -20.02
CA THR A 78 -12.26 18.50 -21.40
C THR A 78 -11.16 18.22 -22.41
N THR A 79 -9.89 18.38 -22.03
CA THR A 79 -8.72 18.07 -22.87
C THR A 79 -7.72 17.15 -22.16
N PHE A 80 -6.91 16.42 -22.93
CA PHE A 80 -5.85 15.58 -22.35
C PHE A 80 -4.82 16.37 -21.53
N ASP A 81 -4.50 17.61 -21.94
CA ASP A 81 -3.60 18.49 -21.18
C ASP A 81 -4.17 18.86 -19.80
N GLU A 82 -5.47 19.17 -19.73
CA GLU A 82 -6.16 19.42 -18.46
C GLU A 82 -6.13 18.18 -17.56
N ALA A 83 -6.27 16.99 -18.15
CA ALA A 83 -6.23 15.74 -17.41
C ALA A 83 -4.83 15.42 -16.86
N MET A 84 -3.77 15.72 -17.63
CA MET A 84 -2.38 15.60 -17.15
C MET A 84 -2.11 16.59 -16.01
N HIS A 85 -2.60 17.83 -16.10
CA HIS A 85 -2.52 18.80 -15.00
C HIS A 85 -3.33 18.39 -13.77
N ALA A 86 -4.49 17.77 -13.97
CA ALA A 86 -5.29 17.20 -12.89
C ALA A 86 -4.54 16.04 -12.21
N PHE A 87 -3.90 15.16 -12.99
CA PHE A 87 -3.04 14.09 -12.46
C PHE A 87 -1.89 14.64 -11.63
N ASP A 88 -1.15 15.63 -12.15
CA ASP A 88 -0.04 16.27 -11.43
C ASP A 88 -0.44 16.82 -10.06
N SER A 89 -1.67 17.31 -9.96
CA SER A 89 -2.23 17.88 -8.72
C SER A 89 -2.86 16.81 -7.81
N TRP A 90 -3.14 15.63 -8.37
CA TRP A 90 -3.78 14.52 -7.69
C TRP A 90 -2.78 13.63 -6.95
N VAL A 91 -1.60 13.35 -7.55
CA VAL A 91 -0.59 12.41 -7.01
C VAL A 91 -0.38 12.57 -5.50
N TYR A 92 -0.44 11.44 -4.81
CA TYR A 92 -0.27 11.38 -3.36
C TYR A 92 1.17 11.73 -2.98
N ASP A 93 1.34 12.53 -1.92
CA ASP A 93 2.65 13.04 -1.49
C ASP A 93 3.50 11.99 -0.75
N TRP A 94 3.50 10.77 -1.27
CA TRP A 94 4.36 9.70 -0.79
C TRP A 94 5.65 9.59 -1.58
N GLY A 95 5.94 10.52 -2.47
CA GLY A 95 7.15 10.45 -3.28
C GLY A 95 7.07 9.28 -4.27
N PRO A 96 8.21 8.74 -4.70
CA PRO A 96 8.23 7.78 -5.81
C PRO A 96 7.76 6.39 -5.35
N GLU A 97 7.27 5.58 -6.29
CA GLU A 97 6.58 4.29 -6.04
C GLU A 97 7.39 3.35 -5.14
N GLU A 98 8.71 3.34 -5.30
CA GLU A 98 9.63 2.47 -4.57
C GLU A 98 9.59 2.74 -3.06
N THR A 99 9.15 3.92 -2.65
CA THR A 99 9.06 4.32 -1.24
C THR A 99 7.71 4.03 -0.60
N TRP A 100 6.67 3.77 -1.39
CA TRP A 100 5.31 3.71 -0.87
C TRP A 100 5.10 2.56 0.12
N VAL A 101 5.70 1.39 -0.14
CA VAL A 101 5.61 0.22 0.77
C VAL A 101 6.24 0.52 2.12
N ASP A 102 7.40 1.19 2.12
CA ASP A 102 8.13 1.53 3.35
C ASP A 102 7.36 2.60 4.15
N LYS A 103 6.85 3.65 3.49
CA LYS A 103 6.00 4.68 4.12
C LYS A 103 4.74 4.08 4.74
N TYR A 104 4.11 3.13 4.05
CA TYR A 104 2.97 2.41 4.58
C TYR A 104 3.33 1.55 5.80
N GLN A 105 4.47 0.85 5.78
CA GLN A 105 4.94 0.07 6.94
C GLN A 105 5.23 0.96 8.15
N GLU A 106 5.77 2.16 7.96
CA GLU A 106 5.95 3.13 9.03
C GLU A 106 4.62 3.55 9.65
N LEU A 107 3.59 3.80 8.82
CA LEU A 107 2.25 4.11 9.29
C LEU A 107 1.63 2.95 10.07
N LEU A 108 1.76 1.71 9.58
CA LEU A 108 1.32 0.51 10.30
C LEU A 108 2.06 0.31 11.62
N SER A 109 3.36 0.61 11.67
CA SER A 109 4.15 0.47 12.90
C SER A 109 3.71 1.48 13.96
N LYS A 110 3.44 2.73 13.57
CA LYS A 110 2.85 3.76 14.44
C LYS A 110 1.44 3.38 14.91
N ALA A 111 0.67 2.71 14.04
CA ALA A 111 -0.64 2.14 14.40
C ALA A 111 -0.58 1.14 15.55
N LEU A 112 0.42 0.27 15.51
CA LEU A 112 0.55 -0.83 16.45
C LEU A 112 0.85 -0.34 17.85
N SER A 113 1.54 0.80 17.97
CA SER A 113 1.73 1.46 19.26
C SER A 113 0.44 2.06 19.83
N ASP A 114 -0.59 2.35 19.02
CA ASP A 114 -1.87 2.89 19.48
C ASP A 114 -3.08 2.39 18.66
N SER A 115 -3.63 1.25 19.09
CA SER A 115 -4.71 0.52 18.40
C SER A 115 -6.04 1.27 18.24
N HIS A 116 -6.27 2.35 19.00
CA HIS A 116 -7.50 3.17 18.96
C HIS A 116 -7.27 4.54 18.32
N ASN A 117 -6.11 4.75 17.68
CA ASN A 117 -5.78 6.03 17.09
C ASN A 117 -6.78 6.39 15.96
N PRO A 118 -7.54 7.50 16.06
CA PRO A 118 -8.51 7.91 15.04
C PRO A 118 -7.88 8.17 13.67
N LEU A 119 -6.56 8.43 13.63
CA LEU A 119 -5.78 8.59 12.39
C LEU A 119 -5.90 7.37 11.47
N PHE A 120 -6.20 6.16 11.98
CA PHE A 120 -6.39 4.98 11.14
C PHE A 120 -7.66 5.01 10.30
N LYS A 121 -8.76 5.42 10.92
CA LYS A 121 -10.03 5.55 10.22
C LYS A 121 -9.93 6.68 9.20
N GLN A 122 -9.32 7.80 9.60
CA GLN A 122 -9.05 8.93 8.73
C GLN A 122 -8.19 8.54 7.53
N MET A 123 -7.06 7.85 7.75
CA MET A 123 -6.19 7.36 6.67
C MET A 123 -6.94 6.46 5.67
N GLY A 124 -7.78 5.54 6.16
CA GLY A 124 -8.58 4.69 5.29
C GLY A 124 -9.62 5.47 4.48
N GLU A 125 -10.21 6.52 5.06
CA GLU A 125 -11.10 7.44 4.35
C GLU A 125 -10.33 8.25 3.29
N ASP A 126 -9.15 8.76 3.64
CA ASP A 126 -8.28 9.54 2.77
C ASP A 126 -7.86 8.71 1.54
N PHE A 127 -7.41 7.48 1.71
CA PHE A 127 -7.04 6.60 0.58
C PHE A 127 -8.24 6.27 -0.32
N ARG A 128 -9.42 6.03 0.26
CA ARG A 128 -10.63 5.80 -0.54
C ARG A 128 -11.02 7.03 -1.35
N ASN A 129 -10.92 8.20 -0.75
CA ASN A 129 -11.20 9.47 -1.43
C ASN A 129 -10.18 9.73 -2.56
N HIS A 130 -8.90 9.44 -2.31
CA HIS A 130 -7.81 9.53 -3.29
C HIS A 130 -8.02 8.60 -4.49
N VAL A 131 -8.37 7.34 -4.23
CA VAL A 131 -8.71 6.39 -5.31
C VAL A 131 -9.94 6.86 -6.09
N LYS A 132 -10.97 7.35 -5.39
CA LYS A 132 -12.19 7.84 -6.03
C LYS A 132 -11.91 9.04 -6.94
N SER A 133 -11.07 9.98 -6.52
CA SER A 133 -10.67 11.11 -7.37
C SER A 133 -9.82 10.66 -8.57
N GLY A 134 -8.96 9.65 -8.40
CA GLY A 134 -8.18 9.08 -9.50
C GLY A 134 -9.05 8.46 -10.58
N TRP A 135 -10.07 7.66 -10.19
CA TRP A 135 -11.04 7.08 -11.14
C TRP A 135 -11.80 8.15 -11.90
N ALA A 136 -12.07 9.27 -11.24
CA ALA A 136 -12.73 10.43 -11.82
C ALA A 136 -11.91 11.02 -12.98
N ILE A 137 -10.58 11.11 -12.84
CA ILE A 137 -9.66 11.55 -13.92
C ILE A 137 -9.64 10.52 -15.06
N VAL A 138 -9.58 9.22 -14.73
CA VAL A 138 -9.60 8.15 -15.74
C VAL A 138 -10.91 8.16 -16.55
N ASP A 139 -12.05 8.38 -15.91
CA ASP A 139 -13.35 8.48 -16.58
C ASP A 139 -13.39 9.70 -17.52
N ALA A 140 -12.81 10.84 -17.12
CA ALA A 140 -12.69 12.00 -18.01
C ALA A 140 -11.82 11.67 -19.23
N MET A 141 -10.64 11.09 -19.04
CA MET A 141 -9.77 10.64 -20.13
C MET A 141 -10.46 9.64 -21.06
N ARG A 142 -11.23 8.71 -20.50
CA ARG A 142 -12.03 7.76 -21.28
C ARG A 142 -13.08 8.45 -22.14
N ASN A 143 -13.76 9.47 -21.60
CA ASN A 143 -14.75 10.23 -22.35
C ASN A 143 -14.11 11.00 -23.51
N MET A 144 -12.92 11.55 -23.33
CA MET A 144 -12.16 12.22 -24.40
C MET A 144 -11.79 11.25 -25.53
N VAL A 145 -11.33 10.05 -25.19
CA VAL A 145 -11.10 8.98 -26.19
C VAL A 145 -12.39 8.63 -26.92
N HIS A 146 -13.54 8.54 -26.22
CA HIS A 146 -14.83 8.27 -26.86
C HIS A 146 -15.33 9.40 -27.76
N GLN A 147 -14.94 10.64 -27.49
CA GLN A 147 -15.30 11.82 -28.25
C GLN A 147 -14.33 12.15 -29.38
N ASP A 148 -13.29 11.31 -29.58
CA ASP A 148 -12.23 11.52 -30.56
C ASP A 148 -11.50 12.86 -30.37
N GLU A 149 -11.24 13.22 -29.11
CA GLU A 149 -10.48 14.42 -28.75
C GLU A 149 -9.03 14.30 -29.26
N GLU A 150 -8.50 15.39 -29.82
CA GLU A 150 -7.15 15.40 -30.35
C GLU A 150 -6.10 15.43 -29.23
N GLY A 151 -4.87 15.01 -29.50
CA GLY A 151 -3.79 15.11 -28.49
C GLY A 151 -3.61 13.89 -27.60
N PHE A 152 -4.32 12.79 -27.86
CA PHE A 152 -3.93 11.49 -27.31
C PHE A 152 -2.53 11.11 -27.81
N ASN A 153 -1.57 11.05 -26.89
CA ASN A 153 -0.16 10.79 -27.20
C ASN A 153 0.48 9.84 -26.16
N THR A 154 1.79 9.64 -26.26
CA THR A 154 2.54 8.77 -25.32
C THR A 154 2.46 9.25 -23.88
N ASP A 155 2.49 10.56 -23.65
CA ASP A 155 2.48 11.15 -22.31
C ASP A 155 1.12 10.92 -21.62
N VAL A 156 0.03 10.95 -22.38
CA VAL A 156 -1.32 10.58 -21.91
C VAL A 156 -1.36 9.10 -21.50
N PHE A 157 -0.74 8.23 -22.29
CA PHE A 157 -0.67 6.80 -21.98
C PHE A 157 0.15 6.55 -20.71
N ASP A 158 1.31 7.19 -20.58
CA ASP A 158 2.16 7.08 -19.39
C ASP A 158 1.45 7.62 -18.14
N THR A 159 0.68 8.70 -18.29
CA THR A 159 -0.18 9.24 -17.23
C THR A 159 -1.25 8.24 -16.79
N LEU A 160 -1.92 7.56 -17.73
CA LEU A 160 -2.89 6.49 -17.41
C LEU A 160 -2.23 5.34 -16.65
N VAL A 161 -1.01 4.93 -17.03
CA VAL A 161 -0.26 3.89 -16.34
C VAL A 161 0.09 4.32 -14.91
N ALA A 162 0.53 5.57 -14.72
CA ALA A 162 0.84 6.10 -13.40
C ALA A 162 -0.40 6.21 -12.50
N LEU A 163 -1.51 6.75 -13.02
CA LEU A 163 -2.82 6.80 -12.36
C LEU A 163 -3.23 5.40 -11.86
N VAL A 164 -3.23 4.41 -12.76
CA VAL A 164 -3.67 3.05 -12.43
C VAL A 164 -2.75 2.42 -11.40
N THR A 165 -1.43 2.59 -11.53
CA THR A 165 -0.45 2.05 -10.57
C THR A 165 -0.71 2.56 -9.16
N GLU A 166 -0.87 3.88 -9.03
CA GLU A 166 -1.11 4.53 -7.75
C GLU A 166 -2.47 4.16 -7.15
N MET A 167 -3.54 4.20 -7.94
CA MET A 167 -4.88 3.77 -7.49
C MET A 167 -4.87 2.33 -7.00
N ARG A 168 -4.25 1.40 -7.76
CA ARG A 168 -4.19 -0.01 -7.39
C ARG A 168 -3.38 -0.26 -6.13
N PHE A 169 -2.40 0.60 -5.85
CA PHE A 169 -1.66 0.55 -4.60
C PHE A 169 -2.56 0.93 -3.41
N PHE A 170 -3.23 2.08 -3.47
CA PHE A 170 -4.09 2.56 -2.39
C PHE A 170 -5.41 1.77 -2.23
N GLU A 171 -5.96 1.20 -3.30
CA GLU A 171 -7.13 0.29 -3.25
C GLU A 171 -6.89 -0.92 -2.34
N ARG A 172 -5.64 -1.39 -2.25
CA ARG A 172 -5.26 -2.53 -1.43
C ARG A 172 -5.10 -2.16 0.05
N MET A 173 -5.11 -0.86 0.37
CA MET A 173 -4.90 -0.33 1.72
C MET A 173 -6.23 -0.04 2.41
N ASP A 174 -7.10 -1.04 2.50
CA ASP A 174 -8.30 -0.93 3.32
C ASP A 174 -7.99 -1.15 4.81
N GLU A 175 -8.81 -0.54 5.68
CA GLU A 175 -8.61 -0.58 7.13
C GLU A 175 -8.51 -2.03 7.67
N ALA A 176 -9.26 -2.97 7.07
CA ALA A 176 -9.26 -4.37 7.48
C ALA A 176 -7.93 -5.06 7.14
N THR A 177 -7.37 -4.79 5.97
CA THR A 177 -6.07 -5.27 5.48
C THR A 177 -4.96 -4.65 6.31
N CYS A 178 -5.00 -3.33 6.53
CA CYS A 178 -4.07 -2.62 7.41
C CYS A 178 -4.04 -3.25 8.82
N ARG A 179 -5.21 -3.46 9.44
CA ARG A 179 -5.29 -4.08 10.77
C ARG A 179 -4.82 -5.53 10.78
N LYS A 180 -5.07 -6.29 9.72
CA LYS A 180 -4.61 -7.68 9.58
C LYS A 180 -3.07 -7.74 9.44
N GLU A 181 -2.50 -6.91 8.59
CA GLU A 181 -1.05 -6.82 8.35
C GLU A 181 -0.31 -6.32 9.58
N ALA A 182 -0.84 -5.29 10.24
CA ALA A 182 -0.33 -4.80 11.52
C ALA A 182 -0.27 -5.93 12.57
N ARG A 183 -1.38 -6.67 12.76
CA ARG A 183 -1.41 -7.82 13.69
C ARG A 183 -0.42 -8.92 13.32
N GLN A 184 -0.13 -9.10 12.03
CA GLN A 184 0.87 -10.06 11.58
C GLN A 184 2.28 -9.57 11.90
N LEU A 185 2.58 -8.30 11.65
CA LEU A 185 3.86 -7.67 11.99
C LEU A 185 4.16 -7.78 13.49
N ALA A 186 3.18 -7.52 14.35
CA ALA A 186 3.30 -7.62 15.81
C ALA A 186 3.56 -9.05 16.32
N ARG A 187 3.35 -10.09 15.49
CA ARG A 187 3.66 -11.49 15.83
C ARG A 187 5.03 -11.93 15.32
N GLU A 188 5.59 -11.18 14.36
CA GLU A 188 6.89 -11.45 13.74
C GLU A 188 8.02 -10.68 14.43
N MET A 189 7.68 -9.63 15.19
CA MET A 189 8.55 -8.95 16.17
C MET A 189 8.61 -9.71 17.50
#